data_AF-A0A533WYY3-F1
#
_entry.id   AF-A0A533WYY3-F1
#
_cell.length_a   1.000
_cell.length_b   1.000
_cell.length_c   1.000
_cell.angle_alpha   90.00
_cell.angle_beta   90.00
_cell.angle_gamma   90.00
#
_symmetry.space_group_name_H-M   'P 1'
#
loop_
_entity.id
_entity.type
_entity.pdbx_description
1 polymer ?
#
loop_
_entity_poly.entity_id
_entity_poly.type
_entity_poly.pdbx_seq_one_letter_code
_entity_poly.pdbx_strand_id
1 'polypeptide(L)'
;MEYGVYIPVFAALFYVDNRSKYVNPATGRRDSHRIRQDLKKLFAAFSVSEVIFSITRVLMQYGLLQAGTQPYEASMASSLVAWGTFFVAINSMAKLVRLFRHTP
;
A
#
# COMPACT_ATOMS: atom_id res chain seq x y z
N MET A 1 -4.89 13.40 -8.63
CA MET A 1 -5.07 14.12 -7.35
C MET A 1 -5.23 13.19 -6.15
N GLU A 2 -5.82 12.00 -6.30
CA GLU A 2 -6.07 11.06 -5.17
C GLU A 2 -4.81 10.50 -4.48
N TYR A 3 -3.70 10.30 -5.21
CA TYR A 3 -2.46 9.80 -4.63
C TYR A 3 -1.70 10.82 -3.76
N GLY A 4 -2.02 12.12 -3.88
CA GLY A 4 -1.29 13.19 -3.22
C GLY A 4 -1.53 13.29 -1.71
N VAL A 5 -2.60 12.68 -1.21
CA VAL A 5 -2.97 12.75 0.23
C VAL A 5 -2.61 11.45 0.94
N TYR A 6 -2.97 10.30 0.37
CA TYR A 6 -2.75 9.02 1.02
C TYR A 6 -1.25 8.67 1.15
N ILE A 7 -0.43 8.93 0.13
CA ILE A 7 1.01 8.60 0.15
C ILE A 7 1.75 9.33 1.28
N PRO A 8 1.64 10.67 1.43
CA PRO A 8 2.33 11.37 2.52
C PRO A 8 1.77 11.02 3.90
N VAL A 9 0.45 10.82 4.05
CA VAL A 9 -0.14 10.39 5.33
C VAL A 9 0.37 9.02 5.74
N PHE A 10 0.39 8.07 4.80
CA PHE A 10 0.91 6.73 5.05
C PHE A 10 2.42 6.75 5.37
N ALA A 11 3.21 7.54 4.62
CA ALA A 11 4.64 7.70 4.90
C ALA A 11 4.89 8.30 6.29
N ALA A 12 4.10 9.30 6.69
CA ALA A 12 4.18 9.91 8.02
C ALA A 12 3.83 8.92 9.14
N LEU A 13 2.70 8.22 9.02
CA LEU A 13 2.29 7.20 10.00
C LEU A 13 3.29 6.05 10.09
N PHE A 14 3.76 5.54 8.96
CA PHE A 14 4.78 4.49 8.90
C PHE A 14 6.08 4.93 9.58
N TYR A 15 6.49 6.18 9.34
CA TYR A 15 7.67 6.75 9.98
C TYR A 15 7.48 6.88 11.50
N VAL A 16 6.33 7.38 11.97
CA VAL A 16 6.03 7.50 13.41
C VAL A 16 6.06 6.13 14.10
N ASP A 17 5.45 5.12 13.50
CA ASP A 17 5.36 3.77 14.06
C ASP A 17 6.73 3.07 14.12
N ASN A 18 7.59 3.27 13.11
CA ASN A 18 8.89 2.62 13.04
C ASN A 18 10.07 3.48 13.53
N ARG A 19 9.83 4.72 14.00
CA ARG A 19 10.90 5.67 14.37
C ARG A 19 11.92 5.11 15.36
N SER A 20 11.46 4.26 16.28
CA SER A 20 12.31 3.65 17.31
C SER A 20 13.27 2.58 16.77
N LYS A 21 13.00 2.00 15.58
CA LYS A 21 13.89 1.02 14.92
C LYS A 21 15.12 1.65 14.26
N TYR A 22 15.05 2.94 13.93
CA TYR A 22 16.06 3.60 13.11
C TYR A 22 17.07 4.41 13.91
N VAL A 23 16.91 4.49 15.23
CA VAL A 23 17.85 5.17 16.13
C VAL A 23 18.65 4.09 16.84
N ASN A 24 19.97 4.10 16.65
CA ASN A 24 20.84 3.13 17.30
C ASN A 24 20.91 3.46 18.81
N PRO A 25 20.45 2.55 19.71
CA PRO A 25 20.34 2.84 21.14
C PRO A 25 21.69 3.11 21.82
N ALA A 26 22.80 2.64 21.24
CA ALA A 26 24.14 2.82 21.80
C ALA A 26 24.83 4.14 21.37
N THR A 27 24.43 4.73 20.24
CA THR A 27 25.13 5.90 19.66
C THR A 27 24.21 7.10 19.39
N GLY A 28 22.90 6.93 19.53
CA GLY A 28 21.89 7.96 19.21
C GLY A 28 21.82 8.33 17.72
N ARG A 29 22.65 7.71 16.87
CA ARG A 29 22.74 8.04 15.44
C ARG A 29 21.64 7.33 14.67
N ARG A 30 21.10 8.05 13.68
CA ARG A 30 20.00 7.60 12.82
C ARG A 30 20.55 6.79 11.66
N ASP A 31 20.10 5.55 11.50
CA ASP A 31 20.48 4.67 10.40
C ASP A 31 19.67 5.01 9.14
N SER A 32 20.11 6.04 8.43
CA SER A 32 19.50 6.50 7.17
C SER A 32 19.57 5.46 6.05
N HIS A 33 20.50 4.50 6.11
CA HIS A 33 20.60 3.44 5.11
C HIS A 33 19.44 2.46 5.26
N ARG A 34 19.14 2.03 6.49
CA ARG A 34 18.01 1.14 6.80
C ARG A 34 16.66 1.79 6.48
N ILE A 35 16.50 3.09 6.77
CA ILE A 35 15.32 3.87 6.38
C ILE A 35 15.09 3.83 4.86
N ARG A 36 16.13 4.11 4.06
CA ARG A 36 16.02 4.09 2.59
C ARG A 36 15.68 2.71 2.06
N GLN A 37 16.19 1.65 2.67
CA GLN A 37 15.89 0.28 2.26
C GLN A 37 14.43 -0.10 2.54
N ASP A 38 13.91 0.28 3.70
CA ASP A 38 12.50 0.02 4.06
C ASP A 38 11.52 0.89 3.26
N LEU A 39 11.90 2.12 2.90
CA LEU A 39 11.15 2.94 1.91
C LEU A 39 11.07 2.28 0.53
N LYS A 40 12.17 1.71 0.02
CA LYS A 40 12.17 0.99 -1.27
C LYS A 40 11.23 -0.21 -1.25
N LYS A 41 11.27 -0.98 -0.16
CA LYS A 41 10.38 -2.12 0.09
C LYS A 41 8.91 -1.70 0.13
N LEU A 42 8.62 -0.60 0.83
CA LEU A 42 7.29 -0.02 0.93
C LEU A 42 6.76 0.44 -0.43
N PHE A 43 7.60 1.14 -1.19
CA PHE A 43 7.27 1.59 -2.54
C PHE A 43 6.99 0.40 -3.47
N ALA A 44 7.82 -0.65 -3.42
CA ALA A 44 7.59 -1.86 -4.20
C ALA A 44 6.27 -2.56 -3.83
N ALA A 45 5.97 -2.69 -2.54
CA ALA A 45 4.70 -3.25 -2.05
C ALA A 45 3.50 -2.43 -2.53
N PHE A 46 3.61 -1.10 -2.47
CA PHE A 46 2.58 -0.18 -2.95
C PHE A 46 2.37 -0.34 -4.46
N SER A 47 3.43 -0.32 -5.27
CA SER A 47 3.35 -0.48 -6.72
C SER A 47 2.68 -1.79 -7.13
N VAL A 48 3.02 -2.91 -6.49
CA VAL A 48 2.37 -4.20 -6.76
C VAL A 48 0.88 -4.17 -6.42
N SER A 49 0.53 -3.56 -5.28
CA SER A 49 -0.87 -3.44 -4.84
C SER A 49 -1.69 -2.56 -5.80
N GLU A 50 -1.08 -1.52 -6.35
CA GLU A 50 -1.73 -0.64 -7.33
C GLU A 50 -2.03 -1.34 -8.66
N VAL A 51 -1.09 -2.19 -9.12
CA VAL A 51 -1.32 -3.02 -10.31
C VAL A 51 -2.50 -3.96 -10.08
N ILE A 52 -2.57 -4.59 -8.90
CA ILE A 52 -3.71 -5.46 -8.52
C ILE A 52 -5.01 -4.64 -8.50
N PHE A 53 -5.02 -3.46 -7.87
CA PHE A 53 -6.19 -2.57 -7.85
C PHE A 53 -6.69 -2.27 -9.27
N SER A 54 -5.78 -1.85 -10.16
CA SER A 54 -6.13 -1.47 -11.53
C SER A 54 -6.74 -2.64 -12.31
N ILE A 55 -6.12 -3.83 -12.22
CA ILE A 55 -6.63 -5.04 -12.88
C ILE A 55 -7.99 -5.43 -12.31
N THR A 56 -8.14 -5.51 -10.98
CA THR A 56 -9.40 -5.86 -10.33
C THR A 56 -10.52 -4.90 -10.69
N ARG A 57 -10.24 -3.58 -10.70
CA ARG A 57 -11.23 -2.57 -11.06
C ARG A 57 -11.72 -2.75 -12.49
N VAL A 58 -10.80 -2.92 -13.45
CA VAL A 58 -11.15 -3.07 -14.86
C VAL A 58 -11.94 -4.37 -15.09
N LEU A 59 -11.48 -5.50 -14.55
CA LEU A 59 -12.17 -6.78 -14.70
C LEU A 59 -13.58 -6.74 -14.10
N MET A 60 -13.71 -6.20 -12.88
CA MET A 60 -15.02 -6.12 -12.21
C MET A 60 -15.97 -5.17 -12.94
N GLN A 61 -15.47 -4.02 -13.38
CA GLN A 61 -16.28 -3.06 -14.14
C GLN A 61 -16.74 -3.64 -15.46
N TYR A 62 -15.86 -4.31 -16.20
CA TYR A 62 -16.19 -4.97 -17.44
C TYR A 62 -17.24 -6.07 -17.25
N GLY A 63 -17.08 -6.91 -16.22
CA GLY A 63 -18.05 -7.96 -15.88
C GLY A 63 -19.43 -7.40 -15.53
N LEU A 64 -19.50 -6.32 -14.74
CA LEU A 64 -20.77 -5.69 -14.38
C LEU A 64 -21.47 -5.04 -15.58
N LEU A 65 -20.71 -4.42 -16.48
CA LEU A 65 -21.24 -3.86 -17.73
C LEU A 65 -21.79 -4.96 -18.65
N GLN A 66 -21.11 -6.09 -18.76
CA GLN A 66 -21.63 -7.25 -19.51
C GLN A 66 -22.91 -7.82 -18.91
N ALA A 67 -23.06 -7.75 -17.59
CA ALA A 67 -24.28 -8.16 -16.88
C ALA A 67 -25.45 -7.16 -17.05
N GLY A 68 -25.27 -6.08 -17.81
CA GLY A 68 -26.31 -5.07 -18.06
C GLY A 68 -26.47 -4.03 -16.95
N THR A 69 -25.51 -3.95 -16.02
CA THR A 69 -25.51 -2.95 -14.94
C THR A 69 -25.25 -1.56 -15.52
N GLN A 70 -25.88 -0.53 -14.94
CA GLN A 70 -25.63 0.84 -15.40
C GLN A 70 -24.15 1.24 -15.21
N PRO A 71 -23.57 2.05 -16.11
CA PRO A 71 -22.15 2.41 -16.03
C PRO A 71 -21.72 3.09 -14.73
N TYR A 72 -22.59 3.88 -14.12
CA TYR A 72 -22.30 4.56 -12.86
C TYR A 72 -22.21 3.56 -11.69
N GLU A 73 -23.19 2.64 -11.59
CA GLU A 73 -23.24 1.61 -10.54
C GLU A 73 -22.08 0.64 -10.69
N ALA A 74 -21.79 0.22 -11.93
CA ALA A 74 -20.67 -0.65 -12.25
C ALA A 74 -19.33 -0.03 -11.83
N SER A 75 -19.15 1.29 -12.07
CA SER A 75 -17.95 2.02 -11.67
C SER A 75 -17.80 2.14 -10.15
N MET A 76 -18.90 2.40 -9.43
CA MET A 76 -18.87 2.50 -7.98
C MET A 76 -18.56 1.14 -7.34
N ALA A 77 -19.27 0.09 -7.75
CA ALA A 77 -19.08 -1.26 -7.22
C ALA A 77 -17.67 -1.80 -7.53
N SER A 78 -17.18 -1.64 -8.76
CA SER A 78 -15.83 -2.07 -9.13
C SER A 78 -14.75 -1.34 -8.34
N SER A 79 -14.93 -0.04 -8.11
CA SER A 79 -13.99 0.76 -7.33
C SER A 79 -13.95 0.32 -5.86
N LEU A 80 -15.10 0.05 -5.25
CA LEU A 80 -15.18 -0.45 -3.87
C LEU A 80 -14.49 -1.82 -3.71
N VAL A 81 -14.74 -2.75 -4.64
CA VAL A 81 -14.10 -4.08 -4.63
C VAL A 81 -12.59 -3.96 -4.84
N ALA A 82 -12.16 -3.10 -5.76
CA ALA A 82 -10.75 -2.86 -6.02
C ALA A 82 -10.05 -2.27 -4.79
N TRP A 83 -10.65 -1.29 -4.10
CA TRP A 83 -10.11 -0.74 -2.86
C TRP A 83 -9.98 -1.79 -1.75
N GLY A 84 -11.00 -2.64 -1.58
CA GLY A 84 -10.92 -3.77 -0.63
C GLY A 84 -9.75 -4.71 -0.95
N THR A 85 -9.59 -5.07 -2.22
CA THR A 85 -8.51 -5.95 -2.70
C THR A 85 -7.14 -5.29 -2.52
N PHE A 86 -7.03 -4.00 -2.82
CA PHE A 86 -5.82 -3.20 -2.61
C PHE A 86 -5.37 -3.23 -1.15
N PHE A 87 -6.27 -2.99 -0.20
CA PHE A 87 -5.93 -3.02 1.22
C PHE A 87 -5.46 -4.41 1.68
N VAL A 88 -6.09 -5.48 1.19
CA VAL A 88 -5.63 -6.85 1.49
C VAL A 88 -4.23 -7.10 0.90
N ALA A 89 -4.00 -6.68 -0.35
CA ALA A 89 -2.72 -6.85 -1.03
C ALA A 89 -1.59 -6.11 -0.33
N ILE A 90 -1.77 -4.82 -0.03
CA ILE A 90 -0.71 -4.00 0.58
C ILE A 90 -0.36 -4.46 1.99
N ASN A 91 -1.36 -4.87 2.79
CA ASN A 91 -1.13 -5.43 4.12
C ASN A 91 -0.38 -6.77 4.04
N SER A 92 -0.77 -7.64 3.09
CA SER A 92 -0.09 -8.91 2.85
C SER A 92 1.35 -8.71 2.43
N MET A 93 1.61 -7.76 1.51
CA MET A 93 2.95 -7.46 1.02
C MET A 93 3.82 -6.79 2.09
N ALA A 94 3.27 -5.88 2.89
CA ALA A 94 3.99 -5.30 4.03
C ALA A 94 4.43 -6.38 5.04
N LYS A 95 3.58 -7.39 5.27
CA LYS A 95 3.92 -8.55 6.11
C LYS A 95 4.99 -9.44 5.46
N LEU A 96 4.88 -9.70 4.15
CA LEU A 96 5.78 -10.58 3.40
C LEU A 96 7.20 -10.00 3.30
N VAL A 97 7.29 -8.69 3.08
CA VAL A 97 8.56 -7.95 3.04
C VAL A 97 9.17 -7.76 4.44
N ARG A 98 8.54 -8.35 5.48
CA ARG A 98 8.99 -8.34 6.88
C ARG A 98 9.25 -6.92 7.39
N LEU A 99 8.52 -5.93 6.87
CA LEU A 99 8.67 -4.53 7.24
C LEU A 99 8.57 -4.34 8.77
N PHE A 100 7.77 -5.18 9.43
CA PHE A 100 7.55 -5.15 10.87
C PHE A 100 8.46 -6.06 11.71
N ARG A 101 9.22 -7.01 11.15
CA ARG A 101 10.08 -7.87 11.98
C ARG A 101 11.31 -7.09 12.49
N HIS A 102 11.47 -7.05 13.81
CA HIS A 102 12.76 -6.82 14.45
C HIS A 102 13.61 -8.06 14.17
N THR A 103 14.71 -7.90 13.44
CA THR A 103 15.76 -8.92 13.44
C THR A 103 16.47 -8.83 14.80
N PRO A 104 16.61 -9.93 15.56
CA PRO A 104 17.48 -9.97 16.73
C PRO A 104 18.94 -9.73 16.34
#